data_AF-A0A917QIG6-F1
#
_entry.id   AF-A0A917QIG6-F1
#
_cell.length_a   1.000
_cell.length_b   1.000
_cell.length_c   1.000
_cell.angle_alpha   90.00
_cell.angle_beta   90.00
_cell.angle_gamma   90.00
#
_symmetry.space_group_name_H-M   'P 1'
#
loop_
_entity.id
_entity.type
_entity.pdbx_description
1 polymer ?
#
loop_
_entity_poly.entity_id
_entity_poly.type
_entity_poly.pdbx_seq_one_letter_code
_entity_poly.pdbx_strand_id
1 'polypeptide(L)' 'MAYSEYRNMALTWEYGRDGEFPYRKTVDGVSLEIRVGDFPDEFIYNLLVDAVEVDNFDAWPENWTRPVG' A
#
# COMPACT_ATOMS: atom_id res chain seq x y z
N MET A 1 5.32 11.51 -11.83
CA MET A 1 4.46 10.33 -11.63
C MET A 1 3.25 10.79 -10.85
N ALA A 2 2.05 10.55 -11.36
CA ALA A 2 0.84 10.79 -10.61
C ALA A 2 0.63 9.59 -9.69
N TYR A 3 0.34 9.80 -8.41
CA TYR A 3 0.22 8.70 -7.44
C TYR A 3 -0.84 7.65 -7.80
N SER A 4 -1.77 8.02 -8.68
CA SER A 4 -2.75 7.12 -9.30
C SER A 4 -2.14 6.03 -10.19
N GLU A 5 -0.86 6.11 -10.56
CA GLU A 5 -0.19 5.11 -11.41
C GLU A 5 -0.03 3.78 -10.66
N TYR A 6 0.40 3.80 -9.38
CA TYR A 6 0.61 2.57 -8.59
C TYR A 6 -0.67 1.78 -8.34
N ARG A 7 -1.81 2.45 -8.22
CA ARG A 7 -3.12 1.82 -8.05
C ARG A 7 -3.54 1.00 -9.27
N ASN A 8 -3.05 1.35 -10.46
CA ASN A 8 -3.34 0.63 -11.70
C ASN A 8 -2.25 -0.40 -12.06
N MET A 9 -1.13 -0.42 -11.34
CA MET A 9 -0.06 -1.39 -11.55
C MET A 9 -0.37 -2.75 -10.90
N ALA A 10 0.00 -3.82 -11.59
CA ALA A 10 -0.02 -5.16 -11.01
C ALA A 10 1.09 -5.29 -9.96
N LEU A 11 0.75 -5.20 -8.68
CA LEU A 11 1.71 -5.24 -7.58
C LEU A 11 1.54 -6.49 -6.72
N THR A 12 2.53 -7.37 -6.75
CA THR A 12 2.71 -8.40 -5.71
C THR A 12 3.46 -7.82 -4.52
N TRP A 13 2.85 -7.83 -3.35
CA TRP A 13 3.36 -7.25 -2.12
C TRP A 13 4.16 -8.26 -1.30
N GLU A 14 5.10 -7.74 -0.50
CA GLU A 14 5.83 -8.51 0.51
C GLU A 14 5.30 -8.20 1.91
N TYR A 15 5.58 -9.08 2.87
CA TYR A 15 5.33 -8.76 4.28
C TYR A 15 6.16 -7.55 4.69
N GLY A 16 5.47 -6.62 5.35
CA GLY A 16 6.04 -5.41 5.91
C GLY A 16 6.62 -5.64 7.30
N ARG A 17 6.57 -4.59 8.12
CA ARG A 17 7.26 -4.52 9.41
C ARG A 17 6.43 -5.14 10.54
N ASP A 18 5.16 -4.79 10.59
CA ASP A 18 4.26 -5.09 11.71
C ASP A 18 2.79 -4.94 11.28
N GLY A 19 1.86 -4.95 12.25
CA GLY A 19 0.43 -4.84 11.97
C GLY A 19 -0.03 -3.45 11.49
N GLU A 20 0.70 -2.39 11.84
CA GLU A 20 0.42 -1.03 11.37
C GLU A 20 0.92 -0.87 9.93
N PHE A 21 2.09 -1.45 9.61
CA PHE A 21 2.69 -1.47 8.27
C PHE A 21 2.82 -2.90 7.72
N PRO A 22 1.70 -3.55 7.35
CA PRO A 22 1.69 -4.98 7.04
C PRO A 22 2.31 -5.35 5.70
N TYR A 23 2.41 -4.40 4.76
CA TYR A 23 2.88 -4.68 3.41
C TYR A 23 3.86 -3.64 2.92
N ARG A 24 4.88 -4.09 2.19
CA ARG A 24 5.88 -3.23 1.54
C ARG A 24 6.23 -3.73 0.15
N LYS A 25 6.78 -2.85 -0.67
CA LYS A 25 7.35 -3.14 -1.99
C LYS A 25 8.34 -2.08 -2.41
N THR A 26 9.31 -2.43 -3.24
CA THR A 26 10.13 -1.46 -3.98
C THR A 26 9.83 -1.56 -5.47
N VAL A 27 9.55 -0.42 -6.11
CA VAL A 27 9.34 -0.31 -7.56
C VAL A 27 10.31 0.74 -8.08
N ASP A 28 11.21 0.35 -8.98
CA ASP A 28 12.21 1.24 -9.59
C ASP A 28 13.01 2.09 -8.58
N GLY A 29 13.30 1.52 -7.40
CA GLY A 29 14.03 2.19 -6.33
C GLY A 29 13.16 3.05 -5.40
N VAL A 30 11.87 3.20 -5.68
CA VAL A 30 10.89 3.90 -4.86
C VAL A 30 10.29 2.94 -3.83
N SER A 31 10.24 3.35 -2.56
CA SER A 31 9.65 2.56 -1.50
C SER A 31 8.14 2.76 -1.44
N LEU A 32 7.38 1.67 -1.46
CA LEU A 32 5.94 1.67 -1.22
C LEU A 32 5.62 0.88 0.04
N GLU A 33 4.75 1.43 0.88
CA GLU A 33 4.28 0.78 2.11
C GLU A 33 2.76 0.95 2.23
N ILE A 34 2.10 -0.03 2.84
CA ILE A 34 0.69 0.09 3.24
C ILE A 34 0.65 0.32 4.73
N ARG A 35 0.01 1.42 5.16
CA ARG A 35 -0.39 1.64 6.56
C ARG A 35 -1.86 1.23 6.73
N VAL A 36 -2.18 0.51 7.79
CA VAL A 36 -3.57 0.26 8.21
C VAL A 36 -4.06 1.45 9.04
N GLY A 37 -5.16 2.07 8.63
CA GLY A 37 -5.78 3.18 9.36
C GLY A 37 -6.75 2.72 10.45
N ASP A 38 -7.11 3.65 11.34
CA ASP A 38 -8.06 3.42 12.44
C ASP A 38 -9.52 3.62 11.97
N PHE A 39 -10.08 2.63 11.28
CA PHE A 39 -11.44 2.68 10.75
C PHE A 39 -12.49 2.61 11.89
N PRO A 40 -13.56 3.43 11.89
CA PRO A 40 -14.06 4.25 10.78
C PRO A 40 -13.55 5.70 10.71
N ASP A 41 -12.64 6.10 11.60
CA ASP A 41 -12.13 7.47 11.65
C ASP A 41 -11.15 7.75 10.48
N GLU A 42 -10.43 6.73 10.02
CA GLU A 42 -9.58 6.74 8.82
C GLU A 42 -9.99 5.68 7.78
N PHE A 43 -9.45 5.81 6.55
CA PHE A 43 -9.52 4.75 5.55
C PHE A 43 -8.76 3.50 6.00
N ILE A 44 -9.25 2.32 5.63
CA ILE A 44 -8.66 1.05 6.06
C ILE A 44 -7.20 0.92 5.61
N TYR A 45 -6.89 1.32 4.37
CA TYR A 45 -5.55 1.24 3.80
C TYR A 45 -5.09 2.60 3.30
N ASN A 46 -3.84 2.93 3.60
CA ASN A 46 -3.16 4.13 3.13
C ASN A 46 -1.89 3.71 2.41
N LEU A 47 -1.72 4.13 1.17
CA LEU A 47 -0.51 3.91 0.39
C LEU A 47 0.50 5.02 0.68
N LEU A 48 1.68 4.63 1.15
CA LEU A 48 2.81 5.51 1.35
C LEU A 48 3.82 5.30 0.23
N VAL A 49 4.36 6.40 -0.30
CA VAL A 49 5.49 6.42 -1.24
C VAL A 49 6.60 7.22 -0.60
N ASP A 50 7.75 6.59 -0.35
CA ASP A 50 8.89 7.17 0.38
C ASP A 50 8.45 7.84 1.70
N ALA A 51 7.62 7.13 2.47
CA ALA A 51 7.03 7.56 3.75
C ALA A 51 6.02 8.72 3.69
N VAL A 52 5.62 9.16 2.50
CA VAL A 52 4.55 10.15 2.31
C VAL A 52 3.26 9.44 1.93
N GLU A 53 2.17 9.68 2.64
CA GLU A 53 0.84 9.18 2.25
C GLU A 53 0.38 9.85 0.95
N VAL A 54 -0.02 9.05 -0.04
CA VAL A 54 -0.33 9.55 -1.38
C VAL A 54 -1.67 9.07 -1.94
N ASP A 55 -2.23 8.00 -1.37
CA ASP A 55 -3.55 7.49 -1.72
C ASP A 55 -4.13 6.71 -0.53
N ASN A 56 -5.45 6.58 -0.48
CA ASN A 56 -6.17 5.85 0.55
C ASN A 56 -7.42 5.15 -0.01
N PHE A 57 -7.77 4.01 0.58
CA PHE A 57 -8.83 3.15 0.07
C PHE A 57 -9.32 2.14 1.12
N ASP A 58 -10.61 1.85 1.08
CA ASP A 58 -11.22 0.84 1.96
C ASP A 58 -11.19 -0.57 1.35
N ALA A 59 -11.06 -0.66 0.03
CA ALA A 59 -11.03 -1.91 -0.71
C ALA A 59 -9.65 -2.17 -1.30
N TRP A 60 -9.14 -3.38 -1.10
CA TRP A 60 -7.87 -3.80 -1.68
C TRP A 60 -7.94 -3.80 -3.22
N PRO A 61 -6.99 -3.15 -3.94
CA PRO A 61 -7.01 -3.11 -5.40
C PRO A 61 -6.97 -4.51 -6.03
N GLU A 62 -7.78 -4.74 -7.07
CA GLU A 62 -7.95 -6.06 -7.71
C GLU A 62 -6.68 -6.58 -8.39
N ASN A 63 -5.85 -5.66 -8.89
CA ASN A 63 -4.56 -5.93 -9.51
C ASN A 63 -3.42 -6.10 -8.50
N TRP A 64 -3.68 -5.96 -7.20
CA TRP A 64 -2.68 -6.15 -6.16
C TRP A 64 -2.80 -7.53 -5.53
N THR A 65 -1.68 -8.23 -5.43
CA THR A 65 -1.60 -9.56 -4.80
C THR A 65 -0.94 -9.45 -3.44
N ARG A 66 -1.62 -9.91 -2.38
CA ARG A 66 -1.03 -10.03 -1.04
C ARG A 66 -0.02 -11.19 -0.99
N PRO A 67 1.00 -11.12 -0.12
CA PRO A 67 1.92 -12.24 0.05
C PRO A 67 1.17 -13.50 0.50
N VAL A 68 1.54 -14.64 -0.08
CA VAL A 68 1.08 -15.96 0.37
C VAL A 68 1.98 -16.42 1.53
N GLY A 69 1.35 -16.90 2.60
CA GLY A 69 2.04 -17.47 3.76
C GLY A 69 2.45 -18.92 3.56
#